data_AF-A0A527TM89-F1
#
_entry.id   AF-A0A527TM89-F1
#
_cell.length_a   1.000
_cell.length_b   1.000
_cell.length_c   1.000
_cell.angle_alpha   90.00
_cell.angle_beta   90.00
_cell.angle_gamma   90.00
#
_symmetry.space_group_name_H-M   'P 1'
#
loop_
_entity.id
_entity.type
_entity.pdbx_description
1 polymer ?
#
loop_
_entity_poly.entity_id
_entity_poly.type
_entity_poly.pdbx_seq_one_letter_code
_entity_poly.pdbx_strand_id
1 'polypeptide(L)'
;RGMLEDVSASHSDEHEVESVGAEDALEEIRSRRKPVRRQYKIQEVIKRRQILLVQVVKEERGNKGAALTTYLSLAGRYSVLMPNT
;
A
#
# COMPACT_ATOMS: atom_id res chain seq x y z
N ARG A 1 -72.97 16.10 19.42
CA ARG A 1 -73.48 14.85 18.79
C ARG A 1 -72.64 14.62 17.54
N GLY A 2 -71.96 13.47 17.46
CA GLY A 2 -70.96 13.12 16.42
C GLY A 2 -69.54 13.15 17.03
N MET A 3 -69.06 12.13 17.76
CA MET A 3 -68.73 10.73 17.41
C MET A 3 -67.29 10.61 16.85
N LEU A 4 -66.43 9.94 17.63
CA LEU A 4 -65.11 9.35 17.31
C LEU A 4 -65.24 8.41 16.07
N GLU A 5 -64.24 7.99 15.29
CA GLU A 5 -62.81 7.62 15.45
C GLU A 5 -62.09 7.96 14.12
N ASP A 6 -60.77 8.16 14.04
CA ASP A 6 -59.69 7.18 13.76
C ASP A 6 -58.49 8.07 13.31
N VAL A 7 -57.20 7.89 13.58
CA VAL A 7 -56.29 6.74 13.43
C VAL A 7 -55.02 7.05 14.25
N SER A 8 -54.46 6.03 14.90
CA SER A 8 -53.17 6.03 15.59
C SER A 8 -51.97 6.16 14.63
N ALA A 9 -51.01 7.04 14.96
CA ALA A 9 -49.63 6.90 14.50
C ALA A 9 -48.68 7.48 15.57
N SER A 10 -48.11 6.58 16.36
CA SER A 10 -47.03 6.81 17.31
C SER A 10 -45.73 7.19 16.62
N HIS A 11 -45.00 8.19 17.14
CA HIS A 11 -43.52 8.20 17.21
C HIS A 11 -43.07 9.37 18.09
N SER A 12 -43.02 9.13 19.40
CA SER A 12 -42.14 9.86 20.31
C SER A 12 -40.87 9.05 20.42
N ASP A 13 -39.73 9.65 20.13
CA ASP A 13 -38.48 9.56 20.91
C ASP A 13 -37.33 10.12 20.05
N GLU A 14 -37.08 11.42 20.26
CA GLU A 14 -35.88 12.12 19.81
C GLU A 14 -34.69 11.59 20.62
N HIS A 15 -34.07 10.51 20.15
CA HIS A 15 -32.74 10.11 20.60
C HIS A 15 -31.70 10.81 19.72
N GLU A 16 -31.25 11.98 20.18
CA GLU A 16 -30.05 12.64 19.67
C GLU A 16 -28.84 11.75 20.00
N VAL A 17 -28.46 10.90 19.05
CA VAL A 17 -27.28 10.05 19.15
C VAL A 17 -26.03 10.89 18.84
N GLU A 18 -25.25 11.23 19.86
CA GLU A 18 -23.90 11.76 19.65
C GLU A 18 -23.09 10.77 18.81
N SER A 19 -22.67 11.20 17.62
CA SER A 19 -21.87 10.39 16.70
C SER A 19 -20.44 10.30 17.20
N VAL A 20 -20.20 9.43 18.18
CA VAL A 20 -18.87 9.09 18.70
C VAL A 20 -18.14 8.24 17.64
N GLY A 21 -17.52 8.92 16.68
CA GLY A 21 -16.81 8.30 15.55
C GLY A 21 -16.77 9.14 14.28
N ALA A 22 -17.53 10.24 14.20
CA ALA A 22 -17.46 11.15 13.04
C ALA A 22 -16.09 11.84 12.92
N GLU A 23 -15.42 12.10 14.05
CA GLU A 23 -14.07 12.70 14.06
C GLU A 23 -12.99 11.72 13.58
N ASP A 24 -13.03 10.45 14.01
CA ASP A 24 -12.11 9.41 13.55
C ASP A 24 -12.27 9.12 12.04
N ALA A 25 -13.49 9.18 11.52
CA ALA A 25 -13.78 9.01 10.09
C ALA A 25 -13.23 10.17 9.24
N LEU A 26 -13.23 11.41 9.76
CA LEU A 26 -12.65 12.57 9.10
C LEU A 26 -11.12 12.60 9.19
N GLU A 27 -10.55 12.02 10.25
CA GLU A 27 -9.10 11.88 10.44
C GLU A 27 -8.49 10.84 9.49
N GLU A 28 -9.22 9.76 9.18
CA GLU A 28 -8.81 8.75 8.19
C GLU A 28 -8.78 9.29 6.73
N ILE A 29 -9.59 10.32 6.42
CA ILE A 29 -9.66 10.96 5.09
C ILE A 29 -8.41 11.78 4.75
N ARG A 30 -7.63 12.19 5.76
CA ARG A 30 -6.24 12.66 5.55
C ARG A 30 -5.28 11.52 5.22
N SER A 31 -5.81 10.41 4.69
CA SER A 31 -5.12 9.38 3.92
C SER A 31 -3.84 9.97 3.35
N ARG A 32 -2.71 9.59 3.97
CA ARG A 32 -1.38 9.97 3.53
C ARG A 32 -1.33 9.69 2.04
N ARG A 33 -1.39 10.74 1.21
CA ARG A 33 -1.23 10.62 -0.25
C ARG A 33 0.10 9.90 -0.42
N LYS A 34 0.05 8.59 -0.72
CA LYS A 34 1.25 7.78 -0.88
C LYS A 34 2.04 8.49 -1.98
N PRO A 35 3.27 8.94 -1.72
CA PRO A 35 4.03 9.66 -2.72
C PRO A 35 4.10 8.78 -3.96
N VAL A 36 3.66 9.34 -5.10
CA VAL A 36 3.72 8.64 -6.38
C VAL A 36 5.18 8.29 -6.62
N ARG A 37 5.50 7.00 -6.56
CA ARG A 37 6.86 6.54 -6.83
C ARG A 37 7.19 6.96 -8.26
N ARG A 38 8.19 7.84 -8.43
CA ARG A 38 8.66 8.24 -9.75
C ARG A 38 9.22 6.99 -10.43
N GLN A 39 8.60 6.60 -11.54
CA GLN A 39 9.06 5.47 -12.34
C GLN A 39 10.02 6.01 -13.41
N TYR A 40 11.30 5.74 -13.24
CA TYR A 40 12.34 6.13 -14.20
C TYR A 40 12.47 5.11 -15.33
N LYS A 41 12.86 5.57 -16.52
CA LYS A 41 13.26 4.66 -17.60
C LYS A 41 14.72 4.25 -17.41
N ILE A 42 15.10 3.06 -17.86
CA ILE A 42 16.44 2.51 -17.62
C ILE A 42 17.57 3.41 -18.18
N GLN A 43 17.32 4.06 -19.32
CA GLN A 43 18.26 4.99 -19.95
C GLN A 43 18.54 6.26 -19.14
N GLU A 44 17.69 6.59 -18.16
CA GLU A 44 17.86 7.77 -17.30
C GLU A 44 18.75 7.46 -16.09
N VAL A 45 18.81 6.19 -15.67
CA VAL A 45 19.45 5.76 -14.42
C VAL A 45 20.74 4.97 -14.62
N ILE A 46 20.94 4.34 -15.78
CA ILE A 46 22.13 3.52 -16.08
C ILE A 46 22.83 3.99 -17.35
N LYS A 47 24.17 4.03 -17.32
CA LYS A 47 25.03 4.45 -18.45
C LYS A 47 25.94 3.32 -18.92
N ARG A 48 26.37 3.38 -20.20
CA ARG A 48 27.38 2.46 -20.74
C ARG A 48 28.69 2.62 -19.95
N ARG A 49 29.37 1.50 -19.69
CA ARG A 49 30.63 1.41 -18.90
C ARG A 49 30.51 1.80 -17.43
N GLN A 50 29.29 1.92 -16.90
CA GLN A 50 29.07 2.06 -15.45
C GLN A 50 29.42 0.73 -14.75
N ILE A 51 30.31 0.79 -13.76
CA ILE A 51 30.69 -0.37 -12.96
C ILE A 51 29.68 -0.51 -11.82
N LEU A 52 29.15 -1.71 -11.63
CA LEU A 52 28.17 -2.05 -10.60
C LEU A 52 28.53 -3.38 -9.95
N LEU A 53 28.19 -3.50 -8.67
CA LEU A 53 28.21 -4.78 -7.96
C LEU A 53 26.90 -5.52 -8.23
N VAL A 54 26.99 -6.78 -8.63
CA VAL A 54 25.83 -7.61 -9.02
C VAL A 54 25.92 -9.02 -8.42
N GLN A 55 24.77 -9.63 -8.19
CA GLN A 55 24.61 -11.02 -7.77
C GLN A 55 23.92 -11.82 -8.88
N VAL A 56 24.41 -13.03 -9.13
CA VAL A 56 23.78 -13.99 -10.05
C VAL A 56 22.58 -14.63 -9.36
N VAL A 57 21.41 -14.54 -9.99
CA VAL A 57 20.14 -15.11 -9.48
C VAL A 57 19.75 -16.37 -10.24
N LYS A 58 20.08 -16.40 -11.54
CA LYS A 58 19.90 -17.59 -12.39
C LYS A 58 21.15 -17.78 -13.21
N GLU A 59 21.59 -19.02 -13.33
CA GLU A 59 22.68 -19.38 -14.23
C GLU A 59 22.30 -19.16 -15.69
N GLU A 60 23.32 -19.05 -16.53
CA GLU A 60 23.15 -18.99 -17.97
C GLU A 60 22.53 -20.28 -18.51
N ARG A 61 21.72 -20.14 -19.56
CA ARG A 61 21.08 -21.30 -20.20
C ARG A 61 21.01 -21.09 -21.69
N GLY A 62 21.69 -21.97 -22.43
CA GLY A 62 21.79 -21.87 -23.89
C GLY A 62 22.40 -20.52 -24.27
N ASN A 63 21.72 -19.76 -25.14
CA ASN A 63 22.21 -18.46 -25.61
C ASN A 63 21.82 -17.28 -24.69
N LYS A 64 21.18 -17.54 -23.55
CA LYS A 64 20.83 -16.49 -22.57
C LYS A 64 21.91 -16.43 -21.51
N GLY A 65 22.52 -15.27 -21.34
CA GLY A 65 23.43 -15.00 -20.23
C GLY A 65 22.72 -15.07 -18.87
N ALA A 66 23.52 -15.13 -17.81
CA ALA A 66 23.02 -15.20 -16.43
C ALA A 66 22.11 -14.00 -16.07
N ALA A 67 21.09 -14.25 -15.24
CA ALA A 67 20.23 -13.20 -14.72
C ALA A 67 20.85 -12.57 -13.47
N LEU A 68 20.90 -11.23 -13.42
CA LEU A 68 21.63 -10.47 -12.42
C LEU A 68 20.71 -9.53 -11.61
N THR A 69 21.10 -9.24 -10.37
CA THR A 69 20.47 -8.24 -9.48
C THR A 69 21.52 -7.40 -8.77
N THR A 70 21.20 -6.13 -8.46
CA THR A 70 22.02 -5.27 -7.57
C THR A 70 21.56 -5.35 -6.11
N TYR A 71 20.39 -5.96 -5.86
CA TYR A 71 19.92 -6.27 -4.51
C TYR A 71 20.67 -7.50 -4.01
N LEU A 72 21.71 -7.24 -3.23
CA LEU A 72 22.57 -8.29 -2.70
C LEU A 72 21.89 -9.00 -1.53
N SER A 73 22.13 -10.30 -1.44
CA SER A 73 21.71 -11.13 -0.32
C SER A 73 22.89 -11.98 0.14
N LEU A 74 23.16 -11.94 1.45
CA LEU A 74 24.24 -12.66 2.11
C LEU A 74 23.62 -13.65 3.10
N ALA A 75 23.57 -14.91 2.71
CA ALA A 75 23.00 -15.97 3.54
C ALA A 75 23.97 -16.34 4.68
N GLY A 76 23.53 -16.14 5.91
CA GLY A 76 24.19 -16.66 7.11
C GLY A 76 23.51 -17.94 7.61
N ARG A 77 24.04 -18.50 8.71
CA ARG A 77 23.49 -19.73 9.31
C ARG A 77 22.06 -19.56 9.84
N TYR A 78 21.76 -18.40 10.45
CA TYR A 78 20.48 -18.16 11.13
C TYR A 78 19.62 -17.08 10.47
N SER A 79 20.20 -16.28 9.57
CA SER A 79 19.52 -15.13 8.96
C SER A 79 20.17 -14.80 7.62
N VAL A 80 19.43 -14.09 6.78
CA VAL A 80 19.90 -13.55 5.50
C VAL A 80 19.96 -12.04 5.61
N LEU A 81 21.13 -11.46 5.34
CA LEU A 81 21.30 -10.01 5.29
C LEU A 81 21.08 -9.53 3.86
N MET A 82 20.24 -8.51 3.68
CA MET A 82 20.10 -7.81 2.41
C MET A 82 20.52 -6.34 2.60
N PRO A 83 21.81 -6.01 2.38
CA PRO A 83 22.35 -4.70 2.74
C PRO A 83 21.87 -3.55 1.82
N ASN A 84 21.28 -3.87 0.66
CA ASN A 84 20.87 -2.90 -0.35
C ASN A 84 19.34 -2.83 -0.55
N THR A 85 18.54 -3.26 0.44
CA THR A 85 17.07 -3.20 0.40
C THR A 85 16.53 -1.85 0.86
#